data_AF-A0A2P2ICW1-F1
#
_entry.id   AF-A0A2P2ICW1-F1
#
_cell.length_a   1.000
_cell.length_b   1.000
_cell.length_c   1.000
_cell.angle_alpha   90.00
_cell.angle_beta   90.00
_cell.angle_gamma   90.00
#
_symmetry.space_group_name_H-M   'P 1'
#
loop_
_entity.id
_entity.type
_entity.pdbx_description
1 polymer ?
#
loop_
_entity_poly.entity_id
_entity_poly.type
_entity_poly.pdbx_seq_one_letter_code
_entity_poly.pdbx_strand_id
1 'polypeptide(L)'
;TSTVSPYPALLHNYVLAKKWDDALKLARFVKDDAVWAVLAGMASAGRNLETAEVAYAAINQADKVHYINHIKNIPVKEAQQAEMALLSGNAAAAEQQLLQAGLQFRALMLHVTLHNWERALTIALRYNSHVDTVLAYRKKYLNRFGNNETLSLFLQHQDKVENNWSKVQAAVEAEYQKERERPTK
;
A
#
# COMPACT_ATOMS: atom_id res chain seq x y z
N THR A 1 -28.99 25.69 10.06
CA THR A 1 -29.22 24.57 9.12
C THR A 1 -28.03 24.52 8.19
N SER A 2 -27.15 23.53 8.34
CA SER A 2 -25.93 23.43 7.53
C SER A 2 -26.32 23.05 6.11
N THR A 3 -26.32 24.03 5.19
CA THR A 3 -26.54 23.80 3.77
C THR A 3 -25.42 22.90 3.26
N VAL A 4 -25.74 21.65 2.93
CA VAL A 4 -24.78 20.74 2.31
C VAL A 4 -24.28 21.39 1.02
N SER A 5 -22.98 21.63 0.94
CA SER A 5 -22.35 22.20 -0.25
C SER A 5 -22.70 21.33 -1.48
N PRO A 6 -23.12 21.91 -2.62
CA PRO A 6 -23.53 21.14 -3.80
C PRO A 6 -22.33 20.57 -4.59
N TYR A 7 -21.11 21.04 -4.30
CA TYR A 7 -19.90 20.71 -5.05
C TYR A 7 -19.47 19.23 -5.00
N PRO A 8 -19.61 18.50 -3.87
CA PRO A 8 -19.33 17.06 -3.85
C PRO A 8 -20.22 16.24 -4.79
N ALA A 9 -21.51 16.59 -4.92
CA ALA A 9 -22.42 15.92 -5.83
C ALA A 9 -22.05 16.18 -7.30
N LEU A 10 -21.67 17.42 -7.62
CA LEU A 10 -21.21 17.79 -8.96
C LEU A 10 -19.87 17.11 -9.31
N LEU A 11 -18.92 17.07 -8.36
CA LEU A 11 -17.66 16.35 -8.50
C LEU A 11 -17.88 14.87 -8.76
N HIS A 12 -18.79 14.23 -8.03
CA HIS A 12 -19.11 12.82 -8.22
C HIS A 12 -19.58 12.53 -9.64
N ASN A 13 -20.40 13.40 -10.24
CA ASN A 13 -20.83 13.27 -11.64
C ASN A 13 -19.65 13.38 -12.63
N TYR A 14 -18.71 14.30 -12.40
CA TYR A 14 -17.51 14.40 -13.24
C TYR A 14 -16.60 13.18 -13.12
N VAL A 15 -16.44 12.64 -11.91
CA VAL A 15 -15.66 11.42 -11.66
C VAL A 15 -16.30 10.20 -12.32
N LEU A 16 -17.62 10.04 -12.21
CA LEU A 16 -18.34 8.96 -12.90
C LEU A 16 -18.20 9.05 -14.42
N ALA A 17 -18.19 10.28 -14.96
CA ALA A 17 -17.95 10.53 -16.37
C ALA A 17 -16.45 10.44 -16.78
N LYS A 18 -15.55 10.08 -15.84
CA LYS A 18 -14.08 10.06 -16.00
C LYS A 18 -13.48 11.39 -16.49
N LYS A 19 -14.16 12.51 -16.26
CA LYS A 19 -13.72 13.86 -16.64
C LYS A 19 -12.86 14.48 -15.53
N TRP A 20 -11.67 13.92 -15.33
CA TRP A 20 -10.77 14.33 -14.25
C TRP A 20 -10.27 15.77 -14.39
N ASP A 21 -10.05 16.24 -15.63
CA ASP A 21 -9.63 17.63 -15.89
C ASP A 21 -10.69 18.66 -15.47
N ASP A 22 -11.96 18.35 -15.72
CA ASP A 22 -13.07 19.23 -15.33
C ASP A 22 -13.29 19.21 -13.82
N ALA A 23 -13.10 18.05 -13.18
CA ALA A 23 -13.09 17.95 -11.72
C ALA A 23 -11.96 18.77 -11.08
N LEU A 24 -10.76 18.77 -11.67
CA LEU A 24 -9.63 19.61 -11.22
C LEU A 24 -9.91 21.11 -11.40
N LYS A 25 -10.51 21.52 -12.52
CA LYS A 25 -10.91 22.92 -12.73
C LYS A 25 -11.93 23.37 -11.67
N LEU A 26 -12.91 22.53 -11.38
CA LEU A 26 -13.90 22.81 -10.33
C LEU A 26 -13.23 22.95 -8.95
N ALA A 27 -12.35 22.02 -8.57
CA ALA A 27 -11.65 22.08 -7.28
C ALA A 27 -10.77 23.34 -7.16
N ARG A 28 -10.06 23.73 -8.24
CA ARG A 28 -9.29 24.99 -8.29
C ARG A 28 -10.16 26.23 -8.22
N PHE A 29 -11.39 26.18 -8.76
CA PHE A 29 -12.33 27.29 -8.71
C PHE A 29 -12.91 27.49 -7.31
N VAL A 30 -13.33 26.40 -6.66
CA VAL A 30 -13.97 26.46 -5.34
C VAL A 30 -12.96 26.79 -4.23
N LYS A 31 -11.70 26.37 -4.37
CA LYS A 31 -10.61 26.63 -3.40
C LYS A 31 -10.95 26.22 -1.95
N ASP A 32 -11.71 25.13 -1.82
CA ASP A 32 -12.09 24.55 -0.54
C ASP A 32 -11.36 23.22 -0.34
N ASP A 33 -10.69 23.07 0.79
CA ASP A 33 -9.94 21.86 1.16
C ASP A 33 -10.85 20.63 1.23
N ALA A 34 -12.13 20.79 1.59
CA ALA A 34 -13.08 19.68 1.61
C ALA A 34 -13.34 19.13 0.21
N VAL A 35 -13.42 20.00 -0.80
CA VAL A 35 -13.63 19.64 -2.21
C VAL A 35 -12.40 18.90 -2.76
N TRP A 36 -11.20 19.37 -2.42
CA TRP A 36 -9.95 18.69 -2.75
C TRP A 36 -9.81 17.33 -2.07
N ALA A 37 -10.19 17.21 -0.79
CA ALA A 37 -10.16 15.94 -0.07
C ALA A 37 -11.10 14.90 -0.68
N VAL A 38 -12.31 15.31 -1.08
CA VAL A 38 -13.27 14.44 -1.76
C VAL A 38 -12.74 14.03 -3.14
N LEU A 39 -12.16 14.96 -3.91
CA LEU A 39 -11.51 14.65 -5.19
C LEU A 39 -10.34 13.67 -5.02
N ALA A 40 -9.51 13.84 -4.00
CA ALA A 40 -8.38 12.96 -3.71
C ALA A 40 -8.84 11.52 -3.39
N GLY A 41 -9.89 11.38 -2.57
CA GLY A 41 -10.49 10.08 -2.26
C GLY A 41 -11.07 9.41 -3.50
N MET A 42 -11.83 10.16 -4.31
CA MET A 42 -12.40 9.65 -5.56
C MET A 42 -11.34 9.29 -6.60
N ALA A 43 -10.27 10.08 -6.74
CA ALA A 43 -9.16 9.79 -7.64
C ALA A 43 -8.39 8.54 -7.20
N SER A 44 -8.20 8.36 -5.89
CA SER A 44 -7.59 7.15 -5.32
C SER A 44 -8.42 5.90 -5.62
N ALA A 45 -9.74 5.98 -5.46
CA ALA A 45 -10.66 4.89 -5.80
C ALA A 45 -10.77 4.63 -7.31
N GLY A 46 -10.78 5.70 -8.11
CA GLY A 46 -10.84 5.66 -9.58
C GLY A 46 -9.52 5.31 -10.27
N ARG A 47 -8.48 4.98 -9.50
CA ARG A 47 -7.15 4.61 -9.98
C ARG A 47 -6.47 5.67 -10.86
N ASN A 48 -6.72 6.95 -10.57
CA ASN A 48 -6.06 8.07 -11.27
C ASN A 48 -4.99 8.69 -10.37
N LEU A 49 -3.73 8.29 -10.59
CA LEU A 49 -2.59 8.75 -9.78
C LEU A 49 -2.25 10.23 -9.99
N GLU A 50 -2.39 10.74 -11.20
CA GLU A 50 -2.07 12.15 -11.51
C GLU A 50 -3.03 13.10 -10.80
N THR A 51 -4.33 12.79 -10.86
CA THR A 51 -5.35 13.60 -10.18
C THR A 51 -5.25 13.47 -8.67
N ALA A 52 -4.96 12.26 -8.17
CA ALA A 52 -4.75 12.02 -6.74
C ALA A 52 -3.53 12.81 -6.22
N GLU A 53 -2.42 12.84 -6.96
CA GLU A 53 -1.22 13.59 -6.57
C GLU A 53 -1.51 15.08 -6.44
N VAL A 54 -2.12 15.69 -7.46
CA VAL A 54 -2.47 17.12 -7.44
C VAL A 54 -3.43 17.42 -6.30
N ALA A 55 -4.42 16.55 -6.07
CA ALA A 55 -5.40 16.76 -5.01
C ALA A 55 -4.80 16.60 -3.60
N TYR A 56 -3.94 15.59 -3.37
CA TYR A 56 -3.24 15.43 -2.09
C TYR A 56 -2.21 16.54 -1.84
N ALA A 57 -1.54 17.03 -2.90
CA ALA A 57 -0.66 18.18 -2.80
C ALA A 57 -1.44 19.45 -2.41
N ALA A 58 -2.65 19.65 -2.97
CA ALA A 58 -3.50 20.79 -2.65
C ALA A 58 -3.94 20.84 -1.18
N ILE A 59 -4.18 19.68 -0.54
CA ILE A 59 -4.52 19.58 0.89
C ILE A 59 -3.31 19.37 1.81
N ASN A 60 -2.09 19.62 1.31
CA ASN A 60 -0.83 19.50 2.04
C ASN A 60 -0.59 18.11 2.68
N GLN A 61 -1.05 17.04 2.04
CA GLN A 61 -0.83 15.65 2.47
C GLN A 61 0.43 15.08 1.82
N ALA A 62 1.59 15.62 2.24
CA ALA A 62 2.90 15.29 1.66
C ALA A 62 3.23 13.78 1.71
N ASP A 63 2.86 13.10 2.80
CA ASP A 63 3.09 11.65 2.95
C ASP A 63 2.41 10.84 1.85
N LYS A 64 1.18 11.22 1.48
CA LYS A 64 0.40 10.56 0.43
C LYS A 64 0.97 10.86 -0.96
N VAL A 65 1.47 12.08 -1.19
CA VAL A 65 2.17 12.45 -2.42
C VAL A 65 3.44 11.62 -2.58
N HIS A 66 4.24 11.51 -1.52
CA HIS A 66 5.44 10.68 -1.52
C HIS A 66 5.11 9.21 -1.81
N TYR A 67 4.04 8.69 -1.21
CA TYR A 67 3.57 7.34 -1.48
C TYR A 67 3.10 7.15 -2.94
N ILE A 68 2.39 8.12 -3.53
CA ILE A 68 2.01 8.09 -4.94
C ILE A 68 3.24 8.05 -5.86
N ASN A 69 4.28 8.81 -5.54
CA ASN A 69 5.54 8.77 -6.30
C ASN A 69 6.25 7.42 -6.16
N HIS A 70 6.22 6.82 -4.97
CA HIS A 70 6.68 5.45 -4.79
C HIS A 70 5.90 4.46 -5.68
N ILE A 71 4.56 4.58 -5.77
CA ILE A 71 3.75 3.74 -6.65
C ILE A 71 4.19 3.88 -8.11
N LYS A 72 4.37 5.13 -8.59
CA LYS A 72 4.78 5.40 -9.98
C LYS A 72 6.13 4.79 -10.36
N ASN A 73 7.03 4.63 -9.38
CA ASN A 73 8.37 4.06 -9.59
C ASN A 73 8.40 2.53 -9.62
N ILE A 74 7.30 1.84 -9.28
CA ILE A 74 7.25 0.37 -9.31
C ILE A 74 7.17 -0.08 -10.78
N PRO A 75 8.05 -0.97 -11.25
CA PRO A 75 8.04 -1.39 -12.66
C PRO A 75 6.88 -2.34 -13.00
N VAL A 76 6.36 -3.09 -12.03
CA VAL A 76 5.32 -4.11 -12.23
C VAL A 76 3.93 -3.50 -12.11
N LYS A 77 3.12 -3.59 -13.17
CA LYS A 77 1.77 -3.01 -13.23
C LYS A 77 0.83 -3.61 -12.19
N GLU A 78 0.91 -4.92 -11.96
CA GLU A 78 0.09 -5.63 -10.97
C GLU A 78 0.42 -5.16 -9.54
N ALA A 79 1.70 -4.94 -9.27
CA ALA A 79 2.16 -4.39 -8.00
C ALA A 79 1.68 -2.93 -7.84
N GLN A 80 1.79 -2.09 -8.87
CA GLN A 80 1.22 -0.73 -8.85
C GLN A 80 -0.27 -0.76 -8.49
N GLN A 81 -1.06 -1.63 -9.14
CA GLN A 81 -2.49 -1.73 -8.87
C GLN A 81 -2.80 -2.16 -7.43
N ALA A 82 -2.01 -3.07 -6.86
CA ALA A 82 -2.18 -3.48 -5.48
C ALA A 82 -1.84 -2.35 -4.50
N GLU A 83 -0.74 -1.62 -4.72
CA GLU A 83 -0.38 -0.47 -3.86
C GLU A 83 -1.39 0.67 -3.97
N MET A 84 -2.06 0.81 -5.11
CA MET A 84 -3.18 1.74 -5.28
C MET A 84 -4.42 1.30 -4.48
N ALA A 85 -4.71 -0.01 -4.45
CA ALA A 85 -5.74 -0.54 -3.56
C ALA A 85 -5.37 -0.29 -2.09
N LEU A 86 -4.10 -0.37 -1.73
CA LEU A 86 -3.63 0.00 -0.39
C LEU A 86 -3.81 1.50 -0.10
N LEU A 87 -3.52 2.39 -1.05
CA LEU A 87 -3.72 3.83 -0.90
C LEU A 87 -5.19 4.19 -0.62
N SER A 88 -6.13 3.44 -1.18
CA SER A 88 -7.57 3.61 -0.90
C SER A 88 -8.02 2.94 0.41
N GLY A 89 -7.10 2.33 1.16
CA GLY A 89 -7.38 1.65 2.44
C GLY A 89 -7.84 0.20 2.30
N ASN A 90 -7.84 -0.36 1.09
CA ASN A 90 -8.31 -1.72 0.85
C ASN A 90 -7.13 -2.73 0.83
N ALA A 91 -6.59 -3.02 2.02
CA ALA A 91 -5.48 -3.96 2.17
C ALA A 91 -5.84 -5.40 1.73
N ALA A 92 -7.10 -5.82 1.91
CA ALA A 92 -7.55 -7.15 1.50
C ALA A 92 -7.55 -7.31 -0.03
N ALA A 93 -8.04 -6.31 -0.76
CA ALA A 93 -7.98 -6.32 -2.22
C ALA A 93 -6.54 -6.25 -2.72
N ALA A 94 -5.68 -5.44 -2.08
CA ALA A 94 -4.25 -5.38 -2.41
C ALA A 94 -3.59 -6.75 -2.26
N GLU A 95 -3.83 -7.44 -1.14
CA GLU A 95 -3.32 -8.81 -0.93
C GLU A 95 -3.80 -9.75 -2.03
N GLN A 96 -5.10 -9.77 -2.32
CA GLN A 96 -5.66 -10.65 -3.34
C GLN A 96 -5.04 -10.41 -4.72
N GLN A 97 -4.85 -9.15 -5.12
CA GLN A 97 -4.22 -8.80 -6.38
C GLN A 97 -2.76 -9.28 -6.44
N LEU A 98 -1.99 -9.09 -5.38
CA LEU A 98 -0.60 -9.56 -5.30
C LEU A 98 -0.51 -11.08 -5.38
N LEU A 99 -1.39 -11.80 -4.67
CA LEU A 99 -1.42 -13.26 -4.70
C LEU A 99 -1.82 -13.80 -6.07
N GLN A 100 -2.81 -13.19 -6.74
CA GLN A 100 -3.21 -13.56 -8.11
C GLN A 100 -2.10 -13.31 -9.13
N ALA A 101 -1.30 -12.24 -8.95
CA ALA A 101 -0.14 -11.94 -9.77
C ALA A 101 1.09 -12.83 -9.48
N GLY A 102 1.00 -13.70 -8.47
CA GLY A 102 2.11 -14.52 -8.01
C GLY A 102 3.25 -13.70 -7.39
N LEU A 103 2.91 -12.58 -6.75
CA LEU A 103 3.83 -11.70 -6.01
C LEU A 103 3.69 -11.94 -4.50
N GLN A 104 3.92 -13.17 -4.06
CA GLN A 104 3.66 -13.57 -2.67
C GLN A 104 4.57 -12.88 -1.68
N PHE A 105 5.83 -12.65 -2.06
CA PHE A 105 6.78 -11.90 -1.23
C PHE A 105 6.29 -10.47 -0.96
N ARG A 106 5.75 -9.80 -1.99
CA ARG A 106 5.19 -8.46 -1.84
C ARG A 106 3.92 -8.45 -0.96
N ALA A 107 3.06 -9.47 -1.09
CA ALA A 107 1.90 -9.63 -0.22
C ALA A 107 2.29 -9.87 1.25
N LEU A 108 3.36 -10.65 1.48
CA LEU A 108 3.93 -10.87 2.80
C LEU A 108 4.49 -9.56 3.38
N MET A 109 5.31 -8.85 2.62
CA MET A 109 5.91 -7.58 3.05
C MET A 109 4.86 -6.50 3.31
N LEU A 110 3.76 -6.49 2.53
CA LEU A 110 2.60 -5.63 2.78
C LEU A 110 2.03 -5.84 4.18
N HIS A 111 1.87 -7.09 4.64
CA HIS A 111 1.37 -7.35 5.98
C HIS A 111 2.40 -7.07 7.07
N VAL A 112 3.69 -7.21 6.77
CA VAL A 112 4.77 -6.80 7.68
C VAL A 112 4.76 -5.28 7.91
N THR A 113 4.60 -4.49 6.85
CA THR A 113 4.53 -3.01 6.96
C THR A 113 3.26 -2.53 7.64
N LEU A 114 2.14 -3.25 7.46
CA LEU A 114 0.88 -3.00 8.17
C LEU A 114 0.84 -3.56 9.60
N HIS A 115 1.91 -4.20 10.07
CA HIS A 115 1.99 -4.87 11.37
C HIS A 115 0.97 -6.00 11.58
N ASN A 116 0.45 -6.58 10.49
CA ASN A 116 -0.41 -7.75 10.48
C ASN A 116 0.43 -9.05 10.51
N TRP A 117 1.14 -9.25 11.61
CA TRP A 117 2.17 -10.30 11.76
C TRP A 117 1.64 -11.72 11.53
N GLU A 118 0.48 -12.06 12.06
CA GLU A 118 -0.12 -13.40 11.90
C GLU A 118 -0.47 -13.70 10.44
N ARG A 119 -0.99 -12.69 9.72
CA ARG A 119 -1.32 -12.84 8.30
C ARG A 119 -0.05 -12.98 7.45
N ALA A 120 0.98 -12.18 7.74
CA ALA A 120 2.28 -12.30 7.09
C ALA A 120 2.88 -13.71 7.24
N LEU A 121 2.86 -14.25 8.46
CA LEU A 121 3.36 -15.58 8.75
C LEU A 121 2.51 -16.68 8.08
N THR A 122 1.18 -16.52 8.06
CA THR A 122 0.29 -17.46 7.37
C THR A 122 0.58 -17.53 5.87
N ILE A 123 0.83 -16.39 5.23
CA ILE A 123 1.23 -16.33 3.81
C ILE A 123 2.58 -17.01 3.61
N ALA A 124 3.56 -16.70 4.47
CA ALA A 124 4.89 -17.30 4.42
C ALA A 124 4.85 -18.84 4.53
N LEU A 125 4.07 -19.37 5.48
CA LEU A 125 3.89 -20.81 5.67
C LEU A 125 3.14 -21.46 4.49
N ARG A 126 2.09 -20.81 3.98
CA ARG A 126 1.29 -21.33 2.84
C ARG A 126 2.15 -21.54 1.60
N TYR A 127 3.04 -20.59 1.30
CA TYR A 127 3.93 -20.66 0.13
C TYR A 127 5.31 -21.23 0.46
N ASN A 128 5.52 -21.68 1.71
CA ASN A 128 6.77 -22.20 2.23
C ASN A 128 7.99 -21.32 1.87
N SER A 129 7.84 -20.00 2.04
CA SER A 129 8.81 -19.01 1.57
C SER A 129 8.93 -17.86 2.57
N HIS A 130 10.16 -17.38 2.79
CA HIS A 130 10.49 -16.19 3.60
C HIS A 130 9.92 -16.20 5.04
N VAL A 131 9.75 -17.39 5.63
CA VAL A 131 9.29 -17.56 7.03
C VAL A 131 10.31 -16.95 8.00
N ASP A 132 11.59 -17.25 7.78
CA ASP A 132 12.73 -16.67 8.47
C ASP A 132 12.74 -15.14 8.44
N THR A 133 12.42 -14.56 7.29
CA THR A 133 12.34 -13.10 7.09
C THR A 133 11.24 -12.50 7.95
N VAL A 134 10.01 -13.03 7.92
CA VAL A 134 8.90 -12.53 8.76
C VAL A 134 9.25 -12.60 10.25
N LEU A 135 9.84 -13.72 10.68
CA LEU A 135 10.28 -13.91 12.06
C LEU A 135 11.37 -12.91 12.46
N ALA A 136 12.34 -12.64 11.59
CA ALA A 136 13.40 -11.66 11.82
C ALA A 136 12.84 -10.23 11.93
N TYR A 137 11.91 -9.83 11.05
CA TYR A 137 11.25 -8.53 11.11
C TYR A 137 10.44 -8.36 12.41
N ARG A 138 9.73 -9.41 12.83
CA ARG A 138 8.98 -9.42 14.08
C ARG A 138 9.90 -9.30 15.30
N LYS A 139 10.98 -10.07 15.36
CA LYS A 139 11.98 -9.98 16.43
C LYS A 139 12.61 -8.59 16.51
N LYS A 140 12.96 -8.00 15.37
CA LYS A 140 13.47 -6.62 15.29
C LYS A 140 12.45 -5.60 15.80
N TYR A 141 11.18 -5.77 15.44
CA TYR A 141 10.09 -4.92 15.93
C TYR A 141 9.96 -5.02 17.46
N LEU A 142 9.92 -6.23 18.01
CA LEU A 142 9.79 -6.46 19.46
C LEU A 142 10.98 -5.93 20.25
N ASN A 143 12.21 -6.15 19.75
CA ASN A 143 13.44 -5.64 20.37
C ASN A 143 13.44 -4.11 20.48
N ARG A 144 12.86 -3.40 19.50
CA ARG A 144 12.75 -1.93 19.55
C ARG A 144 11.91 -1.43 20.73
N PHE A 145 10.94 -2.22 21.16
CA PHE A 145 10.06 -1.90 22.28
C PHE A 145 10.44 -2.61 23.59
N GLY A 146 11.50 -3.43 23.59
CA GLY A 146 11.90 -4.23 24.74
C GLY A 146 10.88 -5.32 25.11
N ASN A 147 10.02 -5.73 24.18
CA ASN A 147 8.96 -6.69 24.42
C ASN A 147 9.39 -8.11 24.02
N ASN A 148 8.79 -9.11 24.64
CA ASN A 148 8.94 -10.51 24.26
C ASN A 148 7.84 -10.94 23.28
N GLU A 149 8.07 -12.04 22.59
CA GLU A 149 7.06 -12.61 21.69
C GLU A 149 5.88 -13.16 22.49
N THR A 150 4.67 -12.78 22.08
CA THR A 150 3.41 -13.19 22.72
C THR A 150 2.55 -14.05 21.81
N LEU A 151 2.80 -14.02 20.50
CA LEU A 151 1.99 -14.74 19.53
C LEU A 151 2.36 -16.23 19.50
N SER A 152 1.40 -17.10 19.79
CA SER A 152 1.59 -18.57 19.82
C SER A 152 2.16 -19.12 18.52
N LEU A 153 1.72 -18.59 17.36
CA LEU A 153 2.23 -18.98 16.04
C LEU A 153 3.71 -18.65 15.86
N PHE A 154 4.18 -17.55 16.43
CA PHE A 154 5.58 -17.14 16.34
C PHE A 154 6.46 -17.94 17.30
N LEU A 155 5.95 -18.25 18.49
CA LEU A 155 6.64 -19.11 19.47
C LEU A 155 6.89 -20.51 18.91
N GLN A 156 5.92 -21.08 18.18
CA GLN A 156 6.05 -22.40 17.54
C GLN A 156 7.12 -22.47 16.43
N HIS A 157 7.48 -21.32 15.86
CA HIS A 157 8.43 -21.24 14.75
C HIS A 157 9.71 -20.49 15.10
N GLN A 158 9.94 -20.24 16.39
CA GLN A 158 11.07 -19.44 16.87
C GLN A 158 12.44 -20.05 16.53
N ASP A 159 12.50 -21.37 16.34
CA ASP A 159 13.72 -22.09 15.92
C ASP A 159 14.19 -21.71 14.51
N LYS A 160 13.28 -21.18 13.67
CA LYS A 160 13.56 -20.79 12.28
C LYS A 160 13.97 -19.32 12.13
N VAL A 161 14.19 -18.61 13.24
CA VAL A 161 14.57 -17.20 13.21
C VAL A 161 16.00 -17.06 12.68
N GLU A 162 16.16 -16.37 11.55
CA GLU A 162 17.47 -15.94 11.07
C GLU A 162 17.95 -14.75 11.91
N ASN A 163 19.05 -14.93 12.63
CA ASN A 163 19.62 -13.89 13.50
C ASN A 163 20.54 -12.93 12.74
N ASN A 164 20.96 -13.28 11.52
CA ASN A 164 21.81 -12.42 10.72
C ASN A 164 20.97 -11.44 9.86
N TRP A 165 20.84 -10.20 10.35
CA TRP A 165 20.09 -9.15 9.65
C TRP A 165 20.62 -8.85 8.25
N SER A 166 21.93 -8.99 8.00
CA SER A 166 22.51 -8.77 6.68
C SER A 166 22.00 -9.80 5.66
N LYS A 167 21.77 -11.04 6.08
CA LYS A 167 21.21 -12.08 5.19
C LYS A 167 19.75 -11.82 4.87
N VAL A 168 18.97 -11.42 5.88
CA VAL A 168 17.55 -11.06 5.70
C VAL A 168 17.41 -9.91 4.71
N GLN A 169 18.25 -8.86 4.85
CA GLN A 169 18.25 -7.74 3.90
C GLN A 169 18.66 -8.18 2.49
N ALA A 170 19.67 -9.02 2.35
CA ALA A 170 20.09 -9.53 1.05
C ALA A 170 19.00 -10.38 0.38
N ALA A 171 18.27 -11.20 1.16
CA ALA A 171 17.14 -11.99 0.65
C ALA A 171 15.99 -11.10 0.18
N VAL A 172 15.64 -10.08 0.97
CA VAL A 172 14.61 -9.08 0.63
C VAL A 172 14.98 -8.33 -0.65
N GLU A 173 16.22 -7.84 -0.75
CA GLU A 173 16.69 -7.13 -1.93
C GLU A 173 16.69 -8.04 -3.16
N ALA A 174 17.14 -9.29 -3.03
CA ALA A 174 17.12 -10.25 -4.12
C ALA A 174 15.70 -10.50 -4.67
N GLU A 175 14.68 -10.56 -3.81
CA GLU A 175 13.28 -10.68 -4.25
C GLU A 175 12.78 -9.42 -4.98
N TYR A 176 13.14 -8.23 -4.51
CA TYR A 176 12.80 -6.99 -5.22
C TYR A 176 13.55 -6.86 -6.56
N GLN A 177 14.78 -7.36 -6.67
CA GLN A 177 15.51 -7.40 -7.94
C GLN A 177 14.83 -8.38 -8.92
N LYS A 178 14.47 -9.58 -8.48
CA LYS A 178 13.68 -10.53 -9.30
C LYS A 178 12.35 -9.94 -9.76
N GLU A 179 11.69 -9.17 -8.91
CA GLU A 179 10.46 -8.46 -9.27
C GLU A 179 10.71 -7.44 -10.38
N ARG A 180 11.80 -6.66 -10.31
CA ARG A 180 12.19 -5.66 -11.33
C ARG A 180 12.57 -6.30 -12.67
N GLU A 181 13.21 -7.46 -12.64
CA GLU A 181 13.64 -8.21 -13.82
C GLU A 181 12.51 -8.99 -14.50
N ARG A 182 11.33 -9.07 -13.87
CA ARG A 182 10.19 -9.80 -14.41
C ARG A 182 9.74 -9.13 -15.72
N PRO A 183 9.72 -9.85 -16.85
CA PRO A 183 9.28 -9.26 -18.11
C PRO A 183 7.81 -8.87 -17.98
N THR A 184 7.52 -7.58 -18.21
CA THR A 184 6.16 -7.09 -18.38
C THR A 184 5.56 -7.78 -19.60
N LYS A 185 4.61 -8.69 -19.38
CA LYS A 185 3.80 -9.25 -20.48
C LYS A 185 2.93 -8.17 -21.12
#